data_AF-A0A975AT14-F1
#
_entry.id   AF-A0A975AT14-F1
#
_cell.length_a   1.000
_cell.length_b   1.000
_cell.length_c   1.000
_cell.angle_alpha   90.00
_cell.angle_beta   90.00
_cell.angle_gamma   90.00
#
_symmetry.space_group_name_H-M   'P 1'
#
loop_
_entity.id
_entity.type
_entity.pdbx_description
1 polymer ?
#
loop_
_entity_poly.entity_id
_entity_poly.type
_entity_poly.pdbx_seq_one_letter_code
_entity_poly.pdbx_strand_id
1 'polypeptide(L)'
;MHEPQILHYSAFTADPRGGNPAGVVLDARGLDAAAMQAVAARLGYSESAFLSPRGDDEFDLRFYAPTGEVRFCGHATIATAAALAERAGPGRLRFHTRAGEVRVATRIDDGIAAATLTSVEPYVESEVPDLATSLAHVLRLDADALDPGLPTRIAYAGGREFIVGVRTRAQLAALDYDFEGLLAWCNTHDLQGGIVIWRESATVFHARGPFPVGGVVEDPATGAAAAALGAYLRELGPGRTAGHGDGVAGRGHGPPQPAGGRHRPAGRDRGDGSGGGDRGLTDRPFPACSWPLPPLAGEGWDGGVTDRRHPDNAQSKSDQSRRT
;
A
#
# COMPACT_ATOMS: atom_id res chain seq x y z
N MET A 1 -22.82 18.28 17.46
CA MET A 1 -21.77 17.25 17.58
C MET A 1 -20.47 17.87 17.09
N HIS A 2 -19.35 17.66 17.77
CA HIS A 2 -18.06 18.15 17.31
C HIS A 2 -17.62 17.30 16.12
N GLU A 3 -17.15 17.93 15.05
CA GLU A 3 -16.65 17.22 13.88
C GLU A 3 -15.31 16.53 14.26
N PRO A 4 -15.13 15.23 13.97
CA PRO A 4 -13.91 14.52 14.34
C PRO A 4 -12.70 15.13 13.61
N GLN A 5 -11.55 15.17 14.29
CA GLN A 5 -10.29 15.48 13.62
C GLN A 5 -9.96 14.33 12.65
N ILE A 6 -9.87 14.67 11.36
CA ILE A 6 -9.47 13.73 10.32
C ILE A 6 -8.02 14.03 9.92
N LEU A 7 -7.20 12.99 9.90
CA LEU A 7 -5.84 13.04 9.38
C LEU A 7 -5.79 12.38 8.00
N HIS A 8 -4.88 12.88 7.16
CA HIS A 8 -4.72 12.43 5.78
C HIS A 8 -3.32 11.88 5.61
N TYR A 9 -3.21 10.55 5.52
CA TYR A 9 -1.94 9.85 5.38
C TYR A 9 -1.88 9.13 4.04
N SER A 10 -0.67 8.93 3.52
CA SER A 10 -0.43 7.98 2.43
C SER A 10 0.49 6.88 2.94
N ALA A 11 -0.03 5.65 2.98
CA ALA A 11 0.73 4.48 3.40
C ALA A 11 1.71 4.03 2.33
N PHE A 12 2.75 3.31 2.74
CA PHE A 12 3.72 2.67 1.86
C PHE A 12 4.59 3.64 1.04
N THR A 13 4.76 4.87 1.56
CA THR A 13 5.57 5.90 0.90
C THR A 13 6.20 6.84 1.92
N ALA A 14 7.44 7.24 1.65
CA ALA A 14 8.09 8.39 2.28
C ALA A 14 7.95 9.68 1.45
N ASP A 15 7.30 9.62 0.30
CA ASP A 15 6.97 10.78 -0.54
C ASP A 15 5.46 11.04 -0.52
N PRO A 16 5.00 12.24 -0.13
CA PRO A 16 3.58 12.58 -0.09
C PRO A 16 2.88 12.49 -1.47
N ARG A 17 3.62 12.38 -2.57
CA ARG A 17 3.07 12.25 -3.94
C ARG A 17 2.72 10.81 -4.32
N GLY A 18 3.19 9.80 -3.58
CA GLY A 18 2.92 8.39 -3.85
C GLY A 18 2.05 7.72 -2.77
N GLY A 19 2.08 6.39 -2.75
CA GLY A 19 1.47 5.56 -1.71
C GLY A 19 -0.05 5.37 -1.84
N ASN A 20 -0.63 4.69 -0.84
CA ASN A 20 -2.07 4.44 -0.78
C ASN A 20 -2.73 5.37 0.26
N PRO A 21 -3.58 6.33 -0.16
CA PRO A 21 -4.16 7.33 0.73
C PRO A 21 -5.22 6.74 1.66
N ALA A 22 -5.19 7.15 2.93
CA ALA A 22 -6.19 6.80 3.93
C ALA A 22 -6.59 8.00 4.79
N GLY A 23 -7.87 8.06 5.15
CA GLY A 23 -8.36 8.92 6.22
C GLY A 23 -8.15 8.24 7.57
N VAL A 24 -7.64 8.96 8.56
CA VAL A 24 -7.41 8.43 9.92
C VAL A 24 -8.09 9.32 10.95
N VAL A 25 -9.01 8.74 11.73
CA VAL A 25 -9.64 9.38 12.89
C VAL A 25 -9.13 8.69 14.15
N LEU A 26 -8.25 9.37 14.88
CA LEU A 26 -7.59 8.79 16.07
C LEU A 26 -8.47 8.77 17.33
N ASP A 27 -9.57 9.53 17.35
CA ASP A 27 -10.57 9.48 18.41
C ASP A 27 -11.97 9.45 17.81
N ALA A 28 -12.47 8.24 17.58
CA ALA A 28 -13.81 7.96 17.08
C ALA A 28 -14.83 7.74 18.21
N ARG A 29 -14.48 8.02 19.47
CA ARG A 29 -15.44 7.89 20.58
C ARG A 29 -16.63 8.81 20.35
N GLY A 30 -17.83 8.24 20.46
CA GLY A 30 -19.08 8.96 20.22
C GLY A 30 -19.52 9.04 18.75
N LEU A 31 -18.77 8.46 17.81
CA LEU A 31 -19.25 8.22 16.45
C LEU A 31 -19.93 6.85 16.40
N ASP A 32 -21.17 6.83 15.90
CA ASP A 32 -21.84 5.59 15.55
C ASP A 32 -21.45 5.11 14.15
N ALA A 33 -21.94 3.94 13.75
CA ALA A 33 -21.64 3.36 12.44
C ALA A 33 -22.07 4.25 11.26
N ALA A 34 -23.19 4.97 11.40
CA ALA A 34 -23.70 5.85 10.35
C ALA A 34 -22.82 7.09 10.19
N ALA A 35 -22.35 7.67 11.31
CA ALA A 35 -21.44 8.81 11.31
C ALA A 35 -20.08 8.43 10.70
N MET A 36 -19.51 7.28 11.07
CA MET A 36 -18.25 6.80 10.47
C MET A 36 -18.39 6.55 8.97
N GLN A 37 -19.49 5.91 8.53
CA GLN A 37 -19.79 5.71 7.12
C GLN A 37 -19.91 7.04 6.35
N ALA A 38 -20.60 8.03 6.93
CA ALA A 38 -20.78 9.33 6.30
C ALA A 38 -19.45 10.07 6.14
N VAL A 39 -18.54 9.97 7.12
CA VAL A 39 -17.19 10.53 7.02
C VAL A 39 -16.40 9.85 5.89
N ALA A 40 -16.39 8.51 5.83
CA ALA A 40 -15.68 7.77 4.79
C ALA A 40 -16.21 8.08 3.39
N ALA A 41 -17.53 8.13 3.22
CA ALA A 41 -18.17 8.48 1.95
C ALA A 41 -17.81 9.90 1.48
N ARG A 42 -17.69 10.86 2.41
CA ARG A 42 -17.27 12.23 2.12
C ARG A 42 -15.80 12.35 1.75
N LEU A 43 -14.93 11.52 2.35
CA LEU A 43 -13.49 11.51 2.05
C LEU A 43 -13.18 10.87 0.70
N GLY A 44 -13.92 9.81 0.33
CA GLY A 44 -13.78 9.16 -0.98
C GLY A 44 -12.49 8.37 -1.18
N TYR A 45 -11.68 8.16 -0.14
CA TYR A 45 -10.56 7.22 -0.17
C TYR A 45 -11.06 5.78 -0.27
N SER A 46 -10.19 4.85 -0.69
CA SER A 46 -10.46 3.40 -0.69
C SER A 46 -10.94 2.96 0.69
N GLU A 47 -10.20 3.31 1.74
CA GLU A 47 -10.64 3.14 3.12
C GLU A 47 -10.28 4.32 4.04
N SER A 48 -11.09 4.48 5.08
CA SER A 48 -10.81 5.35 6.23
C SER A 48 -10.86 4.54 7.53
N ALA A 49 -9.91 4.80 8.42
CA ALA A 49 -9.73 4.13 9.70
C ALA A 49 -10.26 4.99 10.86
N PHE A 50 -10.98 4.33 11.77
CA PHE A 50 -11.60 4.95 12.94
C PHE A 50 -11.16 4.22 14.20
N LEU A 51 -10.39 4.90 15.02
CA LEU A 51 -9.74 4.36 16.21
C LEU A 51 -10.53 4.75 17.47
N SER A 52 -10.74 3.80 18.38
CA SER A 52 -11.26 4.05 19.73
C SER A 52 -10.33 3.42 20.78
N PRO A 53 -9.75 4.21 21.70
CA PRO A 53 -8.87 3.67 22.74
C PRO A 53 -9.57 2.71 23.69
N ARG A 54 -8.92 1.59 24.02
CA ARG A 54 -9.31 0.63 25.07
C ARG A 54 -8.37 0.67 26.28
N GLY A 55 -7.11 1.05 26.05
CA GLY A 55 -6.04 1.21 27.05
C GLY A 55 -4.85 1.92 26.40
N ASP A 56 -3.68 1.88 27.05
CA ASP A 56 -2.52 2.68 26.62
C ASP A 56 -1.99 2.29 25.22
N ASP A 57 -1.95 1.00 24.90
CA ASP A 57 -1.45 0.45 23.62
C ASP A 57 -2.48 -0.45 22.91
N GLU A 58 -3.75 -0.32 23.27
CA GLU A 58 -4.82 -1.19 22.81
C GLU A 58 -6.02 -0.39 22.33
N PHE A 59 -6.51 -0.70 21.13
CA PHE A 59 -7.54 0.09 20.46
C PHE A 59 -8.51 -0.78 19.69
N ASP A 60 -9.78 -0.38 19.64
CA ASP A 60 -10.69 -0.84 18.60
C ASP A 60 -10.41 -0.05 17.32
N LEU A 61 -10.32 -0.76 16.19
CA LEU A 61 -10.04 -0.15 14.89
C LEU A 61 -11.05 -0.64 13.85
N ARG A 62 -11.80 0.29 13.28
CA ARG A 62 -12.82 0.03 12.26
C ARG A 62 -12.44 0.69 10.93
N PHE A 63 -12.82 0.07 9.84
CA PHE A 63 -12.50 0.53 8.49
C PHE A 63 -13.77 0.70 7.68
N TYR A 64 -13.87 1.82 6.98
CA TYR A 64 -14.99 2.10 6.10
C TYR A 64 -14.48 2.53 4.74
N ALA A 65 -14.94 1.82 3.72
CA ALA A 65 -14.94 2.31 2.35
C ALA A 65 -16.12 3.28 2.16
N PRO A 66 -16.19 4.03 1.04
CA PRO A 66 -17.29 4.95 0.78
C PRO A 66 -18.67 4.28 0.76
N THR A 67 -18.71 2.98 0.48
CA THR A 67 -19.92 2.17 0.30
C THR A 67 -20.27 1.27 1.50
N GLY A 68 -19.35 1.03 2.44
CA GLY A 68 -19.60 0.09 3.54
C GLY A 68 -18.42 -0.10 4.49
N GLU A 69 -18.69 -0.73 5.64
CA GLU A 69 -17.64 -1.21 6.55
C GLU A 69 -16.91 -2.41 5.93
N VAL A 70 -15.58 -2.41 6.00
CA VAL A 70 -14.76 -3.56 5.62
C VAL A 70 -14.11 -4.17 6.87
N ARG A 71 -13.87 -5.48 6.85
CA ARG A 71 -13.43 -6.18 8.07
C ARG A 71 -11.99 -5.84 8.48
N PHE A 72 -11.15 -5.52 7.50
CA PHE A 72 -9.73 -5.21 7.66
C PHE A 72 -9.23 -4.42 6.45
N CYS A 73 -8.31 -3.48 6.67
CA CYS A 73 -7.55 -2.82 5.62
C CYS A 73 -6.10 -2.60 6.07
N GLY A 74 -5.15 -3.18 5.33
CA GLY A 74 -3.73 -3.15 5.70
C GLY A 74 -3.13 -1.75 5.63
N HIS A 75 -3.36 -1.01 4.54
CA HIS A 75 -2.75 0.32 4.35
C HIS A 75 -3.30 1.33 5.37
N ALA A 76 -4.60 1.28 5.67
CA ALA A 76 -5.21 2.14 6.68
C ALA A 76 -4.76 1.77 8.11
N THR A 77 -4.45 0.49 8.37
CA THR A 77 -3.82 0.04 9.62
C THR A 77 -2.42 0.65 9.78
N ILE A 78 -1.60 0.58 8.72
CA ILE A 78 -0.24 1.14 8.69
C ILE A 78 -0.27 2.67 8.84
N ALA A 79 -1.17 3.36 8.14
CA ALA A 79 -1.39 4.79 8.31
C ALA A 79 -1.79 5.16 9.75
N THR A 80 -2.72 4.41 10.35
CA THR A 80 -3.13 4.63 11.75
C THR A 80 -1.99 4.43 12.74
N ALA A 81 -1.20 3.36 12.55
CA ALA A 81 -0.06 3.06 13.40
C ALA A 81 1.05 4.13 13.31
N ALA A 82 1.35 4.61 12.09
CA ALA A 82 2.28 5.71 11.88
C ALA A 82 1.81 6.99 12.57
N ALA A 83 0.52 7.35 12.43
CA ALA A 83 -0.06 8.52 13.08
C ALA A 83 0.00 8.43 14.62
N LEU A 84 -0.18 7.24 15.19
CA LEU A 84 0.02 7.02 16.63
C LEU A 84 1.49 7.16 17.03
N ALA A 85 2.41 6.57 16.26
CA ALA A 85 3.84 6.63 16.54
C ALA A 85 4.37 8.06 16.52
N GLU A 86 3.91 8.89 15.59
CA GLU A 86 4.28 10.31 15.51
C GLU A 86 3.77 11.15 16.69
N ARG A 87 2.61 10.78 17.27
CA ARG A 87 1.97 11.54 18.36
C ARG A 87 2.39 11.08 19.75
N ALA A 88 2.49 9.77 19.96
CA ALA A 88 2.71 9.15 21.27
C ALA A 88 4.09 8.50 21.41
N GLY A 89 4.84 8.38 20.32
CA GLY A 89 6.13 7.67 20.26
C GLY A 89 5.99 6.26 19.67
N PRO A 90 7.10 5.68 19.18
CA PRO A 90 7.10 4.34 18.61
C PRO A 90 6.87 3.27 19.68
N GLY A 91 6.29 2.13 19.30
CA GLY A 91 5.94 1.07 20.24
C GLY A 91 5.22 -0.10 19.59
N ARG A 92 4.66 -0.97 20.43
CA ARG A 92 3.86 -2.12 19.98
C ARG A 92 2.40 -1.81 20.22
N LEU A 93 1.60 -1.86 19.17
CA LEU A 93 0.17 -1.55 19.19
C LEU A 93 -0.63 -2.84 19.00
N ARG A 94 -1.77 -2.93 19.69
CA ARG A 94 -2.78 -3.98 19.49
C ARG A 94 -4.08 -3.36 18.99
N PHE A 95 -4.47 -3.74 17.77
CA PHE A 95 -5.73 -3.33 17.17
C PHE A 95 -6.74 -4.47 17.18
N HIS A 96 -7.92 -4.22 17.73
CA HIS A 96 -9.07 -5.12 17.65
C HIS A 96 -9.91 -4.72 16.45
N THR A 97 -9.91 -5.56 15.43
CA THR A 97 -10.63 -5.32 14.17
C THR A 97 -11.78 -6.33 14.03
N ARG A 98 -12.64 -6.14 13.01
CA ARG A 98 -13.67 -7.15 12.68
C ARG A 98 -13.08 -8.45 12.12
N ALA A 99 -11.82 -8.44 11.68
CA ALA A 99 -11.09 -9.63 11.27
C ALA A 99 -10.32 -10.31 12.42
N GLY A 100 -10.33 -9.73 13.63
CA GLY A 100 -9.58 -10.21 14.79
C GLY A 100 -8.51 -9.23 15.28
N GLU A 101 -7.69 -9.70 16.22
CA GLU A 101 -6.56 -8.93 16.76
C GLU A 101 -5.44 -8.81 15.71
N VAL A 102 -4.93 -7.60 15.52
CA VAL A 102 -3.78 -7.27 14.67
C VAL A 102 -2.72 -6.62 15.53
N ARG A 103 -1.51 -7.16 15.50
CA ARG A 103 -0.34 -6.61 16.20
C ARG A 103 0.51 -5.84 15.24
N VAL A 104 0.87 -4.62 15.63
CA VAL A 104 1.71 -3.74 14.83
C VAL A 104 2.89 -3.26 15.66
N ALA A 105 4.09 -3.34 15.10
CA ALA A 105 5.27 -2.69 15.67
C ALA A 105 5.53 -1.40 14.89
N THR A 106 5.87 -0.34 15.61
CA THR A 106 6.24 0.94 14.98
C THR A 106 7.64 1.35 15.39
N ARG A 107 8.31 2.04 14.48
CA ARG A 107 9.62 2.66 14.69
C ARG A 107 9.64 4.04 14.05
N ILE A 108 10.61 4.86 14.43
CA ILE A 108 10.89 6.14 13.78
C ILE A 108 12.33 6.08 13.27
N ASP A 109 12.49 6.16 11.96
CA ASP A 109 13.79 6.17 11.29
C ASP A 109 13.96 7.51 10.58
N ASP A 110 15.03 8.26 10.90
CA ASP A 110 15.29 9.59 10.34
C ASP A 110 14.09 10.56 10.39
N GLY A 111 13.25 10.43 11.43
CA GLY A 111 12.06 11.24 11.64
C GLY A 111 10.83 10.79 10.86
N ILE A 112 10.89 9.66 10.15
CA ILE A 112 9.79 9.05 9.42
C ILE A 112 9.26 7.86 10.23
N ALA A 113 7.96 7.83 10.48
CA ALA A 113 7.33 6.68 11.12
C ALA A 113 7.23 5.52 10.13
N ALA A 114 7.67 4.35 10.58
CA ALA A 114 7.46 3.08 9.90
C ALA A 114 6.63 2.16 10.79
N ALA A 115 5.79 1.35 10.15
CA ALA A 115 4.96 0.38 10.84
C ALA A 115 5.05 -0.98 10.13
N THR A 116 4.99 -2.03 10.94
CA THR A 116 5.18 -3.41 10.51
C THR A 116 4.05 -4.24 11.08
N LEU A 117 3.31 -4.93 10.21
CA LEU A 117 2.28 -5.89 10.59
C LEU A 117 2.62 -7.26 10.00
N THR A 118 2.21 -8.32 10.71
CA THR A 118 2.35 -9.69 10.22
C THR A 118 1.10 -10.08 9.46
N SER A 119 1.26 -10.48 8.19
CA SER A 119 0.15 -11.02 7.41
C SER A 119 -0.26 -12.40 7.92
N VAL A 120 -1.43 -12.87 7.49
CA VAL A 120 -1.79 -14.29 7.60
C VAL A 120 -0.78 -15.16 6.85
N GLU A 121 -0.68 -16.45 7.19
CA GLU A 121 0.27 -17.36 6.53
C GLU A 121 0.03 -17.36 5.00
N PRO A 122 1.00 -16.89 4.20
CA PRO A 122 0.80 -16.75 2.77
C PRO A 122 1.15 -18.06 2.05
N TYR A 123 0.44 -18.34 0.96
CA TYR A 123 0.68 -19.53 0.12
C TYR A 123 0.55 -19.19 -1.37
N VAL A 124 1.14 -20.04 -2.21
CA VAL A 124 0.96 -20.01 -3.66
C VAL A 124 0.10 -21.20 -4.05
N GLU A 125 -0.85 -20.99 -4.95
CA GLU A 125 -1.70 -22.07 -5.44
C GLU A 125 -0.94 -22.97 -6.41
N SER A 126 -1.35 -24.25 -6.44
CA SER A 126 -0.93 -25.19 -7.48
C SER A 126 -1.29 -24.66 -8.87
N GLU A 127 -0.62 -25.17 -9.90
CA GLU A 127 -0.84 -24.71 -11.27
C GLU A 127 -2.32 -24.75 -11.68
N VAL A 128 -2.82 -23.60 -12.12
CA VAL A 128 -4.15 -23.45 -12.70
C VAL A 128 -4.01 -23.59 -14.22
N PRO A 129 -4.74 -24.52 -14.87
CA PRO A 129 -4.68 -24.70 -16.32
C PRO A 129 -4.98 -23.40 -17.06
N ASP A 130 -4.24 -23.14 -18.14
CA ASP A 130 -4.41 -21.98 -19.02
C ASP A 130 -4.37 -20.59 -18.33
N LEU A 131 -3.90 -20.53 -17.08
CA LEU A 131 -3.85 -19.30 -16.29
C LEU A 131 -3.05 -18.20 -17.00
N ALA A 132 -1.82 -18.52 -17.42
CA ALA A 132 -0.95 -17.54 -18.06
C ALA A 132 -1.56 -17.01 -19.36
N THR A 133 -2.10 -17.88 -20.21
CA THR A 133 -2.69 -17.52 -21.50
C THR A 133 -3.97 -16.69 -21.34
N SER A 134 -4.89 -17.14 -20.49
CA SER A 134 -6.17 -16.45 -20.27
C SER A 134 -5.98 -15.09 -19.59
N LEU A 135 -5.06 -14.99 -18.61
CA LEU A 135 -4.76 -13.74 -17.94
C LEU A 135 -4.01 -12.76 -18.85
N ALA A 136 -3.03 -13.24 -19.64
CA ALA A 136 -2.33 -12.40 -20.60
C ALA A 136 -3.29 -11.79 -21.63
N HIS A 137 -4.32 -12.55 -22.07
CA HIS A 137 -5.34 -12.05 -22.98
C HIS A 137 -6.11 -10.86 -22.39
N VAL A 138 -6.66 -10.97 -21.17
CA VAL A 138 -7.41 -9.87 -20.55
C VAL A 138 -6.51 -8.69 -20.14
N LEU A 139 -5.23 -8.96 -19.85
CA LEU A 139 -4.21 -7.94 -19.61
C LEU A 139 -3.60 -7.35 -20.89
N ARG A 140 -4.05 -7.77 -22.08
CA ARG A 140 -3.52 -7.38 -23.40
C ARG A 140 -1.99 -7.50 -23.49
N LEU A 141 -1.43 -8.51 -22.84
CA LEU A 141 -0.01 -8.83 -22.87
C LEU A 141 0.24 -9.89 -23.94
N ASP A 142 1.17 -9.61 -24.85
CA ASP A 142 1.68 -10.62 -25.76
C ASP A 142 2.43 -11.71 -24.98
N ALA A 143 2.42 -12.94 -25.50
CA ALA A 143 3.10 -14.08 -24.84
C ALA A 143 4.62 -13.85 -24.69
N ASP A 144 5.21 -13.08 -25.60
CA ASP A 144 6.61 -12.67 -25.52
C ASP A 144 6.85 -11.54 -24.51
N ALA A 145 5.82 -10.94 -23.91
CA ALA A 145 5.98 -9.98 -22.81
C ALA A 145 6.25 -10.64 -21.45
N LEU A 146 5.80 -11.88 -21.27
CA LEU A 146 5.88 -12.61 -20.00
C LEU A 146 7.31 -13.08 -19.69
N ASP A 147 7.77 -12.89 -18.46
CA ASP A 147 9.08 -13.35 -18.01
C ASP A 147 9.05 -14.84 -17.60
N PRO A 148 9.78 -15.75 -18.28
CA PRO A 148 9.81 -17.18 -17.96
C PRO A 148 10.50 -17.50 -16.63
N GLY A 149 11.29 -16.56 -16.08
CA GLY A 149 11.83 -16.60 -14.73
C GLY A 149 10.82 -16.25 -13.64
N LEU A 150 9.67 -15.67 -14.03
CA LEU A 150 8.58 -15.23 -13.17
C LEU A 150 7.25 -15.80 -13.69
N PRO A 151 7.03 -17.13 -13.55
CA PRO A 151 5.82 -17.76 -14.05
C PRO A 151 4.57 -17.19 -13.38
N THR A 152 3.50 -17.01 -14.16
CA THR A 152 2.21 -16.54 -13.66
C THR A 152 1.65 -17.49 -12.61
N ARG A 153 1.20 -16.96 -11.47
CA ARG A 153 0.61 -17.73 -10.36
C ARG A 153 -0.55 -16.98 -9.71
N ILE A 154 -1.37 -17.73 -8.98
CA ILE A 154 -2.27 -17.17 -7.97
C ILE A 154 -1.60 -17.37 -6.61
N ALA A 155 -1.59 -16.35 -5.79
CA ALA A 155 -1.04 -16.38 -4.45
C ALA A 155 -2.02 -15.74 -3.46
N TYR A 156 -1.88 -16.11 -2.18
CA TYR A 156 -2.74 -15.66 -1.11
C TYR A 156 -1.93 -15.06 0.03
N ALA A 157 -2.40 -13.94 0.55
CA ALA A 157 -1.94 -13.36 1.83
C ALA A 157 -3.04 -12.49 2.46
N GLY A 158 -4.23 -13.07 2.66
CA GLY A 158 -5.43 -12.38 3.16
C GLY A 158 -6.49 -12.14 2.08
N GLY A 159 -6.06 -12.11 0.81
CA GLY A 159 -6.88 -12.20 -0.39
C GLY A 159 -6.16 -13.06 -1.44
N ARG A 160 -6.92 -13.68 -2.35
CA ARG A 160 -6.37 -14.40 -3.50
C ARG A 160 -6.12 -13.41 -4.63
N GLU A 161 -4.91 -13.45 -5.17
CA GLU A 161 -4.44 -12.47 -6.14
C GLU A 161 -3.57 -13.11 -7.22
N PHE A 162 -3.63 -12.61 -8.44
CA PHE A 162 -2.70 -13.03 -9.49
C PHE A 162 -1.35 -12.30 -9.38
N ILE A 163 -0.29 -12.98 -9.82
CA ILE A 163 1.04 -12.40 -10.01
C ILE A 163 1.50 -12.71 -11.43
N VAL A 164 1.82 -11.68 -12.21
CA VAL A 164 2.30 -11.78 -13.59
C VAL A 164 3.64 -11.09 -13.73
N GLY A 165 4.69 -11.82 -14.11
CA GLY A 165 5.99 -11.23 -14.40
C GLY A 165 6.12 -10.79 -15.86
N VAL A 166 6.56 -9.55 -16.11
CA VAL A 166 6.92 -9.04 -17.44
C VAL A 166 8.43 -8.80 -17.56
N ARG A 167 8.96 -8.93 -18.77
CA ARG A 167 10.42 -8.88 -19.00
C ARG A 167 11.02 -7.49 -18.82
N THR A 168 10.28 -6.45 -19.16
CA THR A 168 10.83 -5.08 -19.22
C THR A 168 10.00 -4.08 -18.44
N ARG A 169 10.68 -3.05 -17.94
CA ARG A 169 10.03 -1.87 -17.33
C ARG A 169 9.05 -1.19 -18.28
N ALA A 170 9.37 -1.16 -19.58
CA ALA A 170 8.52 -0.53 -20.59
C ALA A 170 7.19 -1.25 -20.74
N GLN A 171 7.18 -2.59 -20.72
CA GLN A 171 5.96 -3.39 -20.74
C GLN A 171 5.08 -3.14 -19.51
N LEU A 172 5.68 -3.08 -18.31
CA LEU A 172 4.94 -2.73 -17.09
C LEU A 172 4.35 -1.31 -17.19
N ALA A 173 5.14 -0.34 -17.63
CA ALA A 173 4.69 1.05 -17.77
C ALA A 173 3.59 1.21 -18.82
N ALA A 174 3.61 0.40 -19.88
CA ALA A 174 2.62 0.41 -20.96
C ALA A 174 1.41 -0.49 -20.68
N LEU A 175 1.32 -1.14 -19.51
CA LEU A 175 0.19 -2.00 -19.16
C LEU A 175 -1.13 -1.25 -19.35
N ASP A 176 -1.97 -1.85 -20.17
CA ASP A 176 -3.34 -1.46 -20.52
C ASP A 176 -4.13 -2.75 -20.60
N TYR A 177 -5.38 -2.76 -20.13
CA TYR A 177 -6.16 -3.98 -20.04
C TYR A 177 -7.64 -3.74 -20.30
N ASP A 178 -8.34 -4.80 -20.69
CA ASP A 178 -9.80 -4.78 -20.77
C ASP A 178 -10.36 -4.82 -19.34
N PHE A 179 -10.83 -3.67 -18.83
CA PHE A 179 -11.34 -3.58 -17.47
C PHE A 179 -12.50 -4.56 -17.22
N GLU A 180 -13.47 -4.61 -18.13
CA GLU A 180 -14.65 -5.49 -18.02
C GLU A 180 -14.25 -6.96 -18.21
N GLY A 181 -13.34 -7.23 -19.15
CA GLY A 181 -12.78 -8.57 -19.35
C GLY A 181 -12.02 -9.07 -18.13
N LEU A 182 -11.18 -8.24 -17.53
CA LEU A 182 -10.42 -8.57 -16.32
C LEU A 182 -11.35 -8.72 -15.12
N LEU A 183 -12.39 -7.88 -14.99
CA LEU A 183 -13.41 -8.00 -13.96
C LEU A 183 -14.13 -9.36 -14.04
N ALA A 184 -14.63 -9.71 -15.23
CA ALA A 184 -15.31 -10.98 -15.45
C ALA A 184 -14.37 -12.18 -15.20
N TRP A 185 -13.11 -12.08 -15.63
CA TRP A 185 -12.09 -13.09 -15.40
C TRP A 185 -11.79 -13.26 -13.91
N CYS A 186 -11.61 -12.17 -13.16
CA CYS A 186 -11.36 -12.19 -11.71
C CYS A 186 -12.55 -12.80 -10.97
N ASN A 187 -13.79 -12.43 -11.31
CA ASN A 187 -15.00 -13.03 -10.72
C ASN A 187 -15.08 -14.54 -10.97
N THR A 188 -14.70 -15.00 -12.16
CA THR A 188 -14.70 -16.44 -12.51
C THR A 188 -13.66 -17.22 -11.71
N HIS A 189 -12.54 -16.58 -11.36
CA HIS A 189 -11.45 -17.19 -10.59
C HIS A 189 -11.53 -16.91 -9.09
N ASP A 190 -12.56 -16.19 -8.63
CA ASP A 190 -12.71 -15.75 -7.23
C ASP A 190 -11.48 -14.98 -6.73
N LEU A 191 -11.09 -13.96 -7.51
CA LEU A 191 -9.98 -13.04 -7.24
C LEU A 191 -10.50 -11.61 -7.14
N GLN A 192 -9.86 -10.77 -6.31
CA GLN A 192 -10.14 -9.33 -6.28
C GLN A 192 -9.39 -8.56 -7.39
N GLY A 193 -8.26 -9.12 -7.83
CA GLY A 193 -7.29 -8.49 -8.72
C GLY A 193 -5.93 -9.13 -8.55
N GLY A 194 -4.87 -8.37 -8.78
CA GLY A 194 -3.51 -8.82 -8.56
C GLY A 194 -2.47 -7.83 -9.06
N ILE A 195 -1.24 -8.29 -9.20
CA ILE A 195 -0.11 -7.45 -9.58
C ILE A 195 0.58 -7.95 -10.86
N VAL A 196 0.93 -7.00 -11.72
CA VAL A 196 1.89 -7.19 -12.80
C VAL A 196 3.22 -6.62 -12.32
N ILE A 197 4.30 -7.39 -12.41
CA ILE A 197 5.60 -7.05 -11.85
C ILE A 197 6.71 -7.05 -12.90
N TRP A 198 7.66 -6.14 -12.74
CA TRP A 198 8.96 -6.19 -13.41
C TRP A 198 10.06 -6.26 -12.38
N ARG A 199 11.04 -7.15 -12.61
CA ARG A 199 12.21 -7.29 -11.75
C ARG A 199 13.31 -6.31 -12.17
N GLU A 200 13.63 -5.36 -11.32
CA GLU A 200 14.80 -4.49 -11.51
C GLU A 200 16.09 -5.19 -11.05
N SER A 201 16.03 -5.88 -9.91
CA SER A 201 17.16 -6.62 -9.34
C SER A 201 16.68 -7.84 -8.54
N ALA A 202 17.60 -8.60 -7.95
CA ALA A 202 17.25 -9.76 -7.13
C ALA A 202 16.33 -9.45 -5.94
N THR A 203 16.31 -8.20 -5.47
CA THR A 203 15.57 -7.77 -4.28
C THR A 203 14.61 -6.60 -4.54
N VAL A 204 14.54 -6.09 -5.77
CA VAL A 204 13.70 -4.92 -6.10
C VAL A 204 12.79 -5.24 -7.28
N PHE A 205 11.49 -5.09 -7.03
CA PHE A 205 10.42 -5.30 -8.00
C PHE A 205 9.56 -4.04 -8.12
N HIS A 206 9.17 -3.73 -9.34
CA HIS A 206 8.18 -2.68 -9.62
C HIS A 206 6.86 -3.37 -9.91
N ALA A 207 5.76 -2.81 -9.41
CA ALA A 207 4.44 -3.39 -9.61
C ALA A 207 3.41 -2.35 -10.04
N ARG A 208 2.42 -2.81 -10.81
CA ARG A 208 1.12 -2.17 -11.02
C ARG A 208 0.04 -3.15 -10.59
N GLY A 209 -1.01 -2.65 -9.94
CA GLY A 209 -2.04 -3.49 -9.33
C GLY A 209 -3.42 -3.28 -9.95
N PRO A 210 -3.82 -4.04 -10.98
CA PRO A 210 -5.20 -4.06 -11.45
C PRO A 210 -6.15 -4.73 -10.44
N PHE A 211 -7.14 -4.00 -9.90
CA PHE A 211 -8.10 -4.49 -8.89
C PHE A 211 -9.57 -4.19 -9.25
N PRO A 212 -10.08 -4.73 -10.37
CA PRO A 212 -11.34 -4.29 -10.96
C PRO A 212 -12.59 -4.67 -10.13
N VAL A 213 -12.54 -5.70 -9.28
CA VAL A 213 -13.70 -6.14 -8.48
C VAL A 213 -14.16 -5.08 -7.49
N GLY A 214 -13.27 -4.18 -7.07
CA GLY A 214 -13.61 -3.01 -6.25
C GLY A 214 -14.12 -1.81 -7.04
N GLY A 215 -14.26 -1.91 -8.37
CA GLY A 215 -14.54 -0.77 -9.26
C GLY A 215 -13.35 0.17 -9.44
N VAL A 216 -12.17 -0.20 -8.95
CA VAL A 216 -10.93 0.56 -9.05
C VAL A 216 -10.16 0.04 -10.24
N VAL A 217 -9.68 0.95 -11.10
CA VAL A 217 -8.80 0.58 -12.22
C VAL A 217 -7.52 -0.01 -11.63
N GLU A 218 -6.69 0.81 -10.97
CA GLU A 218 -5.51 0.34 -10.26
C GLU A 218 -5.48 0.79 -8.80
N ASP A 219 -5.14 -0.14 -7.90
CA ASP A 219 -4.78 0.19 -6.53
C ASP A 219 -3.31 0.63 -6.49
N PRO A 220 -2.99 1.81 -5.94
CA PRO A 220 -1.63 2.34 -5.98
C PRO A 220 -0.62 1.47 -5.21
N ALA A 221 -1.06 0.86 -4.10
CA ALA A 221 -0.23 -0.07 -3.35
C ALA A 221 -1.04 -0.97 -2.42
N THR A 222 -0.93 -2.28 -2.61
CA THR A 222 -1.69 -3.31 -1.90
C THR A 222 -0.79 -4.16 -1.01
N GLY A 223 -0.95 -4.09 0.31
CA GLY A 223 -0.13 -4.86 1.25
C GLY A 223 -0.29 -6.37 1.14
N ALA A 224 -1.50 -6.85 0.84
CA ALA A 224 -1.77 -8.28 0.62
C ALA A 224 -1.01 -8.81 -0.60
N ALA A 225 -1.05 -8.09 -1.73
CA ALA A 225 -0.24 -8.38 -2.92
C ALA A 225 1.25 -8.49 -2.63
N ALA A 226 1.78 -7.58 -1.83
CA ALA A 226 3.19 -7.56 -1.46
C ALA A 226 3.59 -8.78 -0.63
N ALA A 227 2.74 -9.16 0.34
CA ALA A 227 2.95 -10.34 1.15
C ALA A 227 2.82 -11.63 0.32
N ALA A 228 1.86 -11.68 -0.61
CA ALA A 228 1.68 -12.78 -1.54
C ALA A 228 2.87 -12.92 -2.50
N LEU A 229 3.42 -11.80 -2.99
CA LEU A 229 4.65 -11.75 -3.76
C LEU A 229 5.84 -12.31 -2.98
N GLY A 230 5.96 -12.00 -1.69
CA GLY A 230 7.00 -12.56 -0.83
C GLY A 230 6.95 -14.09 -0.78
N ALA A 231 5.75 -14.68 -0.64
CA ALA A 231 5.59 -16.13 -0.68
C ALA A 231 5.93 -16.73 -2.04
N TYR A 232 5.45 -16.10 -3.12
CA TYR A 232 5.75 -16.48 -4.50
C TYR A 232 7.25 -16.53 -4.78
N LEU A 233 7.99 -15.48 -4.40
CA LEU A 233 9.44 -15.43 -4.62
C LEU A 233 10.21 -16.44 -3.77
N ARG A 234 9.74 -16.72 -2.56
CA ARG A 234 10.30 -17.77 -1.70
C ARG A 234 10.13 -19.16 -2.34
N GLU A 235 8.99 -19.42 -2.97
CA GLU A 235 8.72 -20.70 -3.65
C GLU A 235 9.55 -20.88 -4.92
N LEU A 236 9.75 -19.82 -5.71
CA LEU A 236 10.62 -19.86 -6.90
C LEU A 236 12.09 -20.20 -6.56
N GLY A 237 12.50 -19.90 -5.33
CA GLY A 237 13.85 -20.13 -4.83
C GLY A 237 14.91 -19.16 -5.40
N PRO A 238 16.11 -19.12 -4.79
CA PRO A 238 17.14 -18.13 -5.08
C PRO A 238 17.72 -18.19 -6.51
N GLY A 239 17.60 -19.33 -7.19
CA GLY A 239 18.14 -19.52 -8.55
C GLY A 239 17.31 -18.86 -9.65
N ARG A 240 16.04 -18.54 -9.40
CA ARG A 240 15.16 -17.84 -10.34
C ARG A 240 14.96 -16.37 -10.00
N THR A 241 15.42 -15.91 -8.83
CA THR A 241 15.42 -14.49 -8.42
C THR A 241 16.68 -13.74 -8.87
N ALA A 242 17.79 -14.46 -9.12
CA ALA A 242 18.95 -13.92 -9.82
C ALA A 242 18.62 -13.69 -11.31
N GLY A 243 18.93 -12.50 -11.84
CA GLY A 243 18.69 -12.17 -13.25
C GLY A 243 19.43 -13.12 -14.19
N HIS A 244 18.91 -13.27 -15.42
CA HIS A 244 19.57 -14.02 -16.50
C HIS A 244 20.96 -13.42 -16.78
N GLY A 245 21.98 -14.05 -16.21
CA GLY A 245 23.38 -13.86 -16.49
C GLY A 245 24.08 -15.16 -16.15
N ASP A 246 24.73 -15.76 -17.14
CA ASP A 246 25.39 -17.06 -17.02
C ASP A 246 26.35 -17.15 -15.82
N GLY A 247 26.20 -18.21 -15.02
CA GLY A 247 27.33 -18.87 -14.38
C GLY A 247 27.65 -18.55 -12.92
N VAL A 248 27.85 -19.66 -12.19
CA VAL A 248 28.64 -19.86 -10.96
C VAL A 248 27.91 -19.62 -9.62
N ALA A 249 27.57 -20.75 -9.01
CA ALA A 249 27.29 -20.88 -7.59
C ALA A 249 28.50 -20.44 -6.75
N GLY A 250 28.30 -19.44 -5.89
CA GLY A 250 29.26 -19.02 -4.87
C GLY A 250 28.60 -18.95 -3.50
N ARG A 251 28.97 -19.86 -2.60
CA ARG A 251 28.71 -19.75 -1.16
C ARG A 251 29.52 -18.57 -0.61
N GLY A 252 28.93 -17.72 0.22
CA GLY A 252 29.67 -16.62 0.86
C GLY A 252 28.91 -15.97 2.02
N HIS A 253 29.46 -16.14 3.22
CA HIS A 253 29.09 -15.47 4.47
C HIS A 253 29.57 -14.00 4.50
N GLY A 254 28.83 -13.12 5.18
CA GLY A 254 29.33 -11.81 5.67
C GLY A 254 28.48 -10.58 5.28
N PRO A 255 28.25 -9.60 6.19
CA PRO A 255 27.28 -8.51 5.99
C PRO A 255 27.93 -7.22 5.43
N PRO A 256 27.13 -6.35 4.77
CA PRO A 256 27.42 -4.90 4.81
C PRO A 256 26.21 -3.97 5.00
N GLN A 257 26.57 -2.74 5.38
CA GLN A 257 25.86 -1.58 5.96
C GLN A 257 24.95 -0.75 5.02
N PRO A 258 24.17 0.23 5.55
CA PRO A 258 23.24 1.02 4.74
C PRO A 258 23.96 2.17 4.00
N ALA A 259 23.59 2.38 2.74
CA ALA A 259 23.99 3.55 1.96
C ALA A 259 22.86 4.59 1.99
N GLY A 260 23.15 5.76 2.58
CA GLY A 260 22.29 6.93 2.56
C GLY A 260 22.39 7.74 1.27
N GLY A 261 21.38 8.57 1.03
CA GLY A 261 21.37 9.58 -0.02
C GLY A 261 20.66 10.86 0.44
N ARG A 262 21.42 11.95 0.59
CA ARG A 262 20.92 13.32 0.81
C ARG A 262 20.51 13.93 -0.53
N HIS A 263 19.51 14.83 -0.59
CA HIS A 263 19.65 16.14 -1.24
C HIS A 263 18.49 17.15 -1.02
N ARG A 264 18.87 18.43 -1.19
CA ARG A 264 18.24 19.73 -0.83
C ARG A 264 16.96 20.15 -1.59
N PRO A 265 16.16 21.10 -1.04
CA PRO A 265 14.96 21.63 -1.69
C PRO A 265 15.27 22.74 -2.71
N ALA A 266 14.50 22.78 -3.81
CA ALA A 266 14.52 23.85 -4.79
C ALA A 266 13.25 24.72 -4.68
N GLY A 267 13.48 26.04 -4.56
CA GLY A 267 12.79 27.14 -5.25
C GLY A 267 11.26 27.24 -5.23
N ARG A 268 10.75 28.32 -4.63
CA ARG A 268 9.40 28.86 -4.83
C ARG A 268 9.23 29.39 -6.25
N ASP A 269 8.04 29.19 -6.82
CA ASP A 269 7.42 30.15 -7.75
C ASP A 269 5.95 30.38 -7.41
N ARG A 270 5.50 31.63 -7.59
CA ARG A 270 4.17 32.15 -7.26
C ARG A 270 3.41 32.54 -8.53
N GLY A 271 2.09 32.33 -8.49
CA GLY A 271 1.05 32.99 -9.30
C GLY A 271 0.79 32.32 -10.64
N ASP A 272 -0.42 32.24 -11.18
CA ASP A 272 -1.77 32.70 -10.85
C ASP A 272 -2.74 31.91 -11.79
N GLY A 273 -3.97 31.57 -11.37
CA GLY A 273 -5.14 32.25 -11.93
C GLY A 273 -6.07 31.34 -12.76
N SER A 274 -7.32 31.21 -12.29
CA SER A 274 -8.57 30.87 -13.01
C SER A 274 -8.94 29.41 -13.35
N GLY A 275 -9.96 28.91 -12.63
CA GLY A 275 -11.29 28.60 -13.19
C GLY A 275 -11.44 27.42 -14.15
N GLY A 276 -12.02 26.33 -13.66
CA GLY A 276 -12.61 25.28 -14.50
C GLY A 276 -12.82 24.00 -13.73
N GLY A 277 -14.08 23.68 -13.40
CA GLY A 277 -14.43 22.40 -12.79
C GLY A 277 -14.14 21.26 -13.75
N ASP A 278 -13.36 20.28 -13.31
CA ASP A 278 -13.13 19.06 -14.07
C ASP A 278 -13.47 17.83 -13.22
N ARG A 279 -14.49 17.10 -13.68
CA ARG A 279 -14.78 15.74 -13.26
C ARG A 279 -13.92 14.85 -14.15
N GLY A 280 -12.76 14.44 -13.65
CA GLY A 280 -11.86 13.56 -14.42
C GLY A 280 -10.57 13.28 -13.66
N LEU A 281 -10.62 12.41 -12.65
CA LEU A 281 -9.44 12.00 -11.87
C LEU A 281 -9.22 10.48 -11.85
N THR A 282 -9.78 9.73 -12.81
CA THR A 282 -9.67 8.26 -12.88
C THR A 282 -8.97 7.70 -14.12
N ASP A 283 -8.56 8.52 -15.09
CA ASP A 283 -8.10 8.05 -16.42
C ASP A 283 -6.58 8.18 -16.67
N ARG A 284 -5.76 8.40 -15.64
CA ARG A 284 -4.30 8.43 -15.79
C ARG A 284 -3.65 7.24 -15.08
N PRO A 285 -2.80 6.45 -15.76
CA PRO A 285 -2.10 5.34 -15.10
C PRO A 285 -1.23 5.89 -13.97
N PHE A 286 -1.29 5.25 -12.81
CA PHE A 286 -0.44 5.58 -11.68
C PHE A 286 1.02 5.17 -12.00
N PRO A 287 2.02 5.96 -11.58
CA PRO A 287 3.41 5.54 -11.72
C PRO A 287 3.65 4.26 -10.91
N ALA A 288 4.39 3.31 -11.48
CA ALA A 288 4.71 2.04 -10.82
C ALA A 288 5.33 2.27 -9.44
N CYS A 289 4.84 1.58 -8.42
CA CYS A 289 5.43 1.58 -7.09
C CYS A 289 6.59 0.59 -7.02
N SER A 290 7.69 1.01 -6.39
CA SER A 290 8.87 0.17 -6.14
C SER A 290 8.72 -0.52 -4.79
N TRP A 291 8.83 -1.84 -4.78
CA TRP A 291 8.69 -2.67 -3.59
C TRP A 291 10.07 -3.28 -3.27
N PRO A 292 10.83 -2.70 -2.34
CA PRO A 292 12.01 -3.37 -1.82
C PRO A 292 11.58 -4.59 -1.01
N LEU A 293 12.14 -5.76 -1.30
CA LEU A 293 11.93 -6.95 -0.48
C LEU A 293 12.80 -6.89 0.78
N PRO A 294 12.27 -7.24 1.96
CA PRO A 294 13.13 -7.51 3.10
C PRO A 294 14.00 -8.76 2.81
N PRO A 295 15.22 -8.85 3.39
CA PRO A 295 16.03 -10.06 3.29
C PRO A 295 15.28 -11.27 3.86
N LEU A 296 15.45 -12.43 3.21
CA LEU A 296 14.73 -13.66 3.51
C LEU A 296 15.07 -14.22 4.90
N ALA A 297 14.35 -13.77 5.95
CA ALA A 297 14.01 -14.54 7.16
C ALA A 297 13.06 -13.78 8.11
N GLY A 298 11.91 -14.39 8.43
CA GLY A 298 11.38 -14.44 9.80
C GLY A 298 10.59 -13.27 10.38
N GLU A 299 10.75 -12.02 9.95
CA GLU A 299 10.00 -10.90 10.55
C GLU A 299 9.58 -9.85 9.52
N GLY A 300 8.27 -9.61 9.42
CA GLY A 300 7.68 -8.31 9.12
C GLY A 300 7.91 -7.67 7.73
N TRP A 301 6.87 -7.04 7.20
CA TRP A 301 6.99 -6.14 6.04
C TRP A 301 7.14 -4.69 6.54
N ASP A 302 8.21 -4.00 6.14
CA ASP A 302 8.53 -2.62 6.54
C ASP A 302 7.99 -1.61 5.53
N GLY A 303 6.88 -0.94 5.86
CA GLY A 303 6.34 0.17 5.09
C GLY A 303 6.56 1.51 5.81
N GLY A 304 7.27 2.44 5.17
CA GLY A 304 7.32 3.84 5.59
C GLY A 304 6.04 4.59 5.22
N VAL A 305 5.69 5.64 5.96
CA VAL A 305 4.49 6.47 5.76
C VAL A 305 4.87 7.95 5.85
N THR A 306 4.24 8.83 5.05
CA THR A 306 4.44 10.29 5.16
C THR A 306 3.14 11.10 5.19
N ASP A 307 3.16 12.14 6.03
CA ASP A 307 2.10 13.11 6.30
C ASP A 307 2.08 14.24 5.24
N ARG A 308 0.90 14.56 4.69
CA ARG A 308 0.69 15.75 3.85
C ARG A 308 0.29 16.95 4.72
N ARG A 309 1.28 17.67 5.26
CA ARG A 309 1.05 19.02 5.80
C ARG A 309 1.01 20.07 4.69
N HIS A 310 -0.16 20.68 4.48
CA HIS A 310 -0.26 22.01 3.88
C HIS A 310 0.36 23.05 4.84
N PRO A 311 1.08 24.09 4.36
CA PRO A 311 1.71 25.06 5.22
C PRO A 311 0.72 26.15 5.71
N ASP A 312 1.04 26.66 6.90
CA ASP A 312 0.63 27.92 7.51
C ASP A 312 -0.81 28.10 8.03
N ASN A 313 -0.95 28.05 9.36
CA ASN A 313 -1.13 29.31 10.08
C ASN A 313 -0.48 29.24 11.48
N ALA A 314 0.79 29.64 11.56
CA ALA A 314 1.41 30.06 12.80
C ALA A 314 1.73 31.56 12.68
N GLN A 315 0.92 32.41 13.32
CA GLN A 315 1.40 33.69 13.83
C GLN A 315 0.97 33.87 15.29
N SER A 316 2.02 34.00 16.09
CA SER A 316 2.13 34.38 17.49
C SER A 316 1.42 35.69 17.87
N LYS A 317 0.91 35.79 19.11
CA LYS A 317 1.61 36.46 20.23
C LYS A 317 0.73 36.51 21.48
N SER A 318 1.31 36.06 22.58
CA SER A 318 1.03 36.47 23.96
C SER A 318 1.23 37.99 24.12
N ASP A 319 0.34 38.67 24.85
CA ASP A 319 0.78 39.48 26.01
C ASP A 319 -0.37 39.83 26.98
N GLN A 320 0.00 39.93 28.25
CA GLN A 320 -0.82 40.19 29.42
C GLN A 320 -1.23 41.67 29.56
N SER A 321 -2.35 41.85 30.26
CA SER A 321 -2.66 42.97 31.17
C SER A 321 -2.95 44.36 30.56
N ARG A 322 -4.16 44.88 30.85
CA ARG A 322 -4.37 46.13 31.62
C ARG A 322 -5.87 46.47 31.76
N ARG A 323 -6.28 46.52 33.04
CA ARG A 323 -7.12 47.54 33.70
C ARG A 323 -8.62 47.68 33.35
N THR A 324 -9.35 47.85 34.46
CA THR A 324 -10.72 48.31 34.75
C THR A 324 -11.85 47.38 34.38
#